data_AF-A0A5S9MDS2-F1
#
_entry.id   AF-A0A5S9MDS2-F1
#
_cell.length_a   1.000
_cell.length_b   1.000
_cell.length_c   1.000
_cell.angle_alpha   90.00
_cell.angle_beta   90.00
_cell.angle_gamma   90.00
#
_symmetry.space_group_name_H-M   'P 1'
#
loop_
_entity.id
_entity.type
_entity.pdbx_description
1 polymer ?
#
loop_
_entity_poly.entity_id
_entity_poly.type
_entity_poly.pdbx_seq_one_letter_code
_entity_poly.pdbx_strand_id
1 'polypeptide(L)'
;MGPKGEGELDGPEEFHLVIVDNGRSNILGTAFQPVLQCIRCAACINVCPVYRHVGGHSYGSIYPGPIGAVLSPLLGGYDDYKELPFASSLCAACTDACPVKIPLHELLIKHRQVIVEKRGQSA
;
A
#
# COMPACT_ATOMS: atom_id res chain seq x y z
N MET A 1 21.55 14.44 2.16
CA MET A 1 22.47 13.69 1.31
C MET A 1 22.51 14.44 -0.01
N GLY A 2 23.63 15.10 -0.30
CA GLY A 2 23.84 15.99 -1.45
C GLY A 2 25.31 15.89 -1.88
N PRO A 3 25.79 16.77 -2.79
CA PRO A 3 27.22 16.81 -3.11
C PRO A 3 28.03 17.16 -1.85
N LYS A 4 29.30 16.75 -1.81
CA LYS A 4 30.21 17.08 -0.71
C LYS A 4 30.40 18.59 -0.60
N GLY A 5 30.56 19.08 0.63
CA GLY A 5 30.93 20.45 0.92
C GLY A 5 32.39 20.74 0.57
N GLU A 6 32.72 22.02 0.43
CA GLU A 6 34.11 22.45 0.20
C GLU A 6 34.99 22.06 1.41
N GLY A 7 36.08 21.34 1.16
CA GLY A 7 36.98 20.84 2.20
C GLY A 7 36.53 19.53 2.87
N GLU A 8 35.36 18.99 2.54
CA GLU A 8 34.99 17.63 2.92
C GLU A 8 35.84 16.62 2.12
N LEU A 9 36.44 15.67 2.83
CA LEU A 9 37.30 14.66 2.22
C LEU A 9 36.50 13.58 1.48
N ASP A 10 35.23 13.38 1.86
CA ASP A 10 34.37 12.31 1.36
C ASP A 10 33.06 12.86 0.76
N GLY A 11 32.54 12.14 -0.25
CA GLY A 11 31.26 12.42 -0.89
C GLY A 11 31.37 12.72 -2.39
N PRO A 12 30.25 12.70 -3.13
CA PRO A 12 30.26 12.90 -4.58
C PRO A 12 30.38 14.39 -4.93
N GLU A 13 30.99 14.70 -6.08
CA GLU A 13 31.01 16.08 -6.64
C GLU A 13 29.61 16.53 -7.10
N GLU A 14 28.81 15.59 -7.62
CA GLU A 14 27.45 15.84 -8.08
C GLU A 14 26.47 14.83 -7.48
N PHE A 15 25.27 15.30 -7.13
CA PHE A 15 24.18 14.47 -6.66
C PHE A 15 22.96 14.66 -7.56
N HIS A 16 22.55 13.59 -8.23
CA HIS A 16 21.38 13.57 -9.09
C HIS A 16 20.27 12.74 -8.43
N LEU A 17 19.11 13.35 -8.16
CA LEU A 17 17.95 12.68 -7.59
C LEU A 17 16.89 12.44 -8.66
N VAL A 18 16.65 11.17 -9.00
CA VAL A 18 15.55 10.77 -9.88
C VAL A 18 14.43 10.19 -9.02
N ILE A 19 13.28 10.85 -8.99
CA ILE A 19 12.09 10.36 -8.29
C ILE A 19 11.15 9.71 -9.31
N VAL A 20 10.93 8.40 -9.14
CA VAL A 20 9.95 7.65 -9.94
C VAL A 20 8.67 7.49 -9.12
N ASP A 21 7.64 8.25 -9.48
CA ASP A 21 6.36 8.25 -8.74
C ASP A 21 5.53 6.98 -8.99
N ASN A 22 5.52 6.48 -10.24
CA ASN A 22 4.73 5.33 -10.68
C ASN A 22 3.25 5.40 -10.23
N GLY A 23 2.64 6.59 -10.30
CA GLY A 23 1.24 6.83 -9.97
C GLY A 23 0.94 6.97 -8.47
N ARG A 24 1.94 6.92 -7.58
CA ARG A 24 1.73 7.07 -6.12
C ARG A 24 1.15 8.44 -5.77
N SER A 25 1.53 9.49 -6.49
CA SER A 25 1.03 10.85 -6.24
C SER A 25 -0.48 10.98 -6.48
N ASN A 26 -1.09 10.10 -7.29
CA ASN A 26 -2.54 10.07 -7.48
C ASN A 26 -3.31 9.65 -6.21
N ILE A 27 -2.63 9.07 -5.21
CA ILE A 27 -3.21 8.64 -3.93
C ILE A 27 -3.23 9.80 -2.92
N LEU A 28 -2.37 10.83 -3.10
CA LEU A 28 -2.36 12.01 -2.25
C LEU A 28 -3.70 12.76 -2.32
N GLY A 29 -4.17 13.25 -1.18
CA GLY A 29 -5.46 13.91 -1.04
C GLY A 29 -6.68 12.97 -1.06
N THR A 30 -6.51 11.68 -1.33
CA THR A 30 -7.60 10.70 -1.33
C THR A 30 -7.83 10.10 0.05
N ALA A 31 -8.97 9.41 0.22
CA ALA A 31 -9.23 8.60 1.42
C ALA A 31 -8.17 7.50 1.68
N PHE A 32 -7.40 7.13 0.65
CA PHE A 32 -6.37 6.11 0.74
C PHE A 32 -4.98 6.67 1.09
N GLN A 33 -4.81 8.00 1.20
CA GLN A 33 -3.53 8.64 1.54
C GLN A 33 -2.79 8.00 2.73
N PRO A 34 -3.43 7.55 3.82
CA PRO A 34 -2.74 6.91 4.94
C PRO A 34 -1.87 5.71 4.52
N VAL A 35 -2.22 4.99 3.45
CA VAL A 35 -1.44 3.84 2.97
C VAL A 35 0.01 4.23 2.57
N LEU A 36 0.23 5.48 2.17
CA LEU A 36 1.52 6.00 1.75
C LEU A 36 2.52 6.12 2.92
N GLN A 37 2.06 6.04 4.16
CA GLN A 37 2.91 6.05 5.35
C GLN A 37 3.57 4.68 5.61
N CYS A 38 3.27 3.66 4.80
CA CYS A 38 3.79 2.32 5.03
C CYS A 38 5.32 2.27 4.97
N ILE A 39 5.94 1.96 6.11
CA ILE A 39 7.40 1.76 6.24
C ILE A 39 7.86 0.32 5.94
N ARG A 40 6.98 -0.51 5.36
CA ARG A 40 7.25 -1.93 5.03
C ARG A 40 7.76 -2.79 6.19
N CYS A 41 7.33 -2.53 7.42
CA CYS A 41 7.75 -3.29 8.62
C CYS A 41 7.20 -4.73 8.73
N ALA A 42 6.34 -5.16 7.81
CA ALA A 42 5.68 -6.48 7.83
C ALA A 42 4.80 -6.83 9.06
N ALA A 43 4.59 -5.92 10.01
CA ALA A 43 3.73 -6.17 11.17
C ALA A 43 2.31 -6.61 10.76
N CYS A 44 1.70 -5.90 9.80
CA CYS A 44 0.34 -6.18 9.34
C CYS A 44 0.17 -7.55 8.68
N ILE A 45 1.19 -8.05 7.97
CA ILE A 45 1.10 -9.36 7.28
C ILE A 45 1.23 -10.50 8.29
N ASN A 46 2.09 -10.35 9.30
CA ASN A 46 2.35 -11.38 10.32
C ASN A 46 1.16 -11.63 11.25
N VAL A 47 0.30 -10.63 11.45
CA VAL A 47 -0.92 -10.75 12.27
C VAL A 47 -2.16 -11.12 11.45
N CYS A 48 -2.09 -11.07 10.11
CA CYS A 48 -3.25 -11.31 9.27
C CYS A 48 -3.56 -12.81 9.17
N PRO A 49 -4.74 -13.28 9.59
CA PRO A 49 -5.08 -14.70 9.54
C PRO A 49 -5.18 -15.22 8.09
N VAL A 50 -5.70 -14.41 7.16
CA VAL A 50 -5.82 -14.78 5.75
C VAL A 50 -4.44 -14.99 5.14
N TYR A 51 -3.55 -13.99 5.24
CA TYR A 51 -2.19 -14.09 4.72
C TYR A 51 -1.43 -15.30 5.28
N ARG A 52 -1.56 -15.56 6.59
CA ARG A 52 -0.91 -16.71 7.23
C ARG A 52 -1.40 -18.06 6.71
N HIS A 53 -2.62 -18.14 6.20
CA HIS A 53 -3.20 -19.38 5.70
C HIS A 53 -2.93 -19.58 4.20
N VAL A 54 -3.06 -18.53 3.38
CA VAL A 54 -2.97 -18.64 1.91
C VAL A 54 -1.61 -18.27 1.34
N GLY A 55 -0.73 -17.65 2.13
CA GLY A 55 0.58 -17.17 1.70
C GLY A 55 0.53 -15.96 0.76
N GLY A 56 1.72 -15.46 0.39
CA GLY A 56 1.85 -14.24 -0.43
C GLY A 56 1.52 -14.43 -1.91
N HIS A 57 1.81 -15.60 -2.50
CA HIS A 57 1.58 -15.85 -3.93
C HIS A 57 0.11 -15.72 -4.33
N SER A 58 -0.80 -16.07 -3.42
CA SER A 58 -2.25 -16.00 -3.62
C SER A 58 -2.77 -14.56 -3.81
N TYR A 59 -1.98 -13.54 -3.48
CA TYR A 59 -2.35 -12.13 -3.67
C TYR A 59 -2.06 -11.60 -5.08
N GLY A 60 -1.34 -12.33 -5.94
CA GLY A 60 -1.10 -11.92 -7.34
C GLY A 60 -0.39 -10.57 -7.53
N SER A 61 0.22 -10.03 -6.47
CA SER A 61 0.89 -8.72 -6.44
C SER A 61 2.23 -8.84 -5.73
N ILE A 62 3.19 -8.01 -6.13
CA ILE A 62 4.47 -7.84 -5.42
C ILE A 62 4.28 -7.31 -3.98
N TYR A 63 3.12 -6.73 -3.68
CA TYR A 63 2.72 -6.35 -2.34
C TYR A 63 1.73 -7.39 -1.79
N PRO A 64 2.13 -8.23 -0.82
CA PRO A 64 1.24 -9.23 -0.26
C PRO A 64 0.49 -8.73 1.00
N GLY A 65 -0.50 -9.52 1.43
CA GLY A 65 -1.21 -9.32 2.70
C GLY A 65 -2.07 -8.05 2.73
N PRO A 66 -2.50 -7.58 3.93
CA PRO A 66 -3.43 -6.47 4.05
C PRO A 66 -2.92 -5.16 3.42
N ILE A 67 -1.63 -4.87 3.53
CA ILE A 67 -1.03 -3.69 2.88
C ILE A 67 -1.12 -3.79 1.35
N GLY A 68 -0.85 -4.97 0.81
CA GLY A 68 -0.96 -5.24 -0.62
C GLY A 68 -2.37 -5.17 -1.16
N ALA A 69 -3.34 -5.66 -0.39
CA ALA A 69 -4.75 -5.60 -0.75
C ALA A 69 -5.31 -4.17 -0.78
N VAL A 70 -4.69 -3.22 -0.09
CA VAL A 70 -5.00 -1.78 -0.23
C VAL A 70 -4.19 -1.15 -1.36
N LEU A 71 -2.87 -1.41 -1.43
CA LEU A 71 -2.00 -0.67 -2.35
C LEU A 71 -2.15 -1.11 -3.81
N SER A 72 -2.37 -2.39 -4.09
CA SER A 72 -2.34 -2.92 -5.46
C SER A 72 -3.46 -2.36 -6.34
N PRO A 73 -4.74 -2.26 -5.90
CA PRO A 73 -5.78 -1.62 -6.70
C PRO A 73 -5.52 -0.14 -6.99
N LEU A 74 -4.77 0.56 -6.13
CA LEU A 74 -4.43 1.97 -6.32
C LEU A 74 -3.31 2.18 -7.35
N LEU A 75 -2.35 1.25 -7.42
CA LEU A 75 -1.21 1.34 -8.33
C LEU A 75 -1.46 0.65 -9.67
N GLY A 76 -2.12 -0.50 -9.65
CA GLY A 76 -2.35 -1.34 -10.83
C GLY A 76 -3.79 -1.36 -11.33
N GLY A 77 -4.69 -0.62 -10.68
CA GLY A 77 -6.09 -0.52 -11.08
C GLY A 77 -6.98 -1.66 -10.55
N TYR A 78 -8.29 -1.47 -10.67
CA TYR A 78 -9.27 -2.42 -10.16
C TYR A 78 -9.51 -3.60 -11.09
N ASP A 79 -9.20 -3.50 -12.39
CA ASP A 79 -9.45 -4.59 -13.33
C ASP A 79 -8.69 -5.86 -12.94
N ASP A 80 -7.43 -5.69 -12.52
CA ASP A 80 -6.55 -6.78 -12.10
C ASP A 80 -6.67 -7.12 -10.61
N TYR A 81 -6.97 -6.13 -9.75
CA TYR A 81 -6.82 -6.27 -8.29
C TYR A 81 -8.11 -6.12 -7.48
N LYS A 82 -9.29 -6.02 -8.10
CA LYS A 82 -10.59 -5.87 -7.39
C LYS A 82 -10.91 -6.95 -6.38
N GLU A 83 -10.33 -8.14 -6.50
CA GLU A 83 -10.59 -9.26 -5.58
C GLU A 83 -9.79 -9.14 -4.27
N LEU A 84 -8.65 -8.45 -4.27
CA LEU A 84 -7.77 -8.37 -3.09
C LEU A 84 -8.42 -7.71 -1.86
N PRO A 85 -9.21 -6.63 -1.99
CA PRO A 85 -9.96 -6.07 -0.87
C PRO A 85 -10.89 -7.09 -0.17
N PHE A 86 -11.29 -8.16 -0.86
CA PHE A 86 -12.13 -9.23 -0.33
C PHE A 86 -11.33 -10.36 0.33
N ALA A 87 -10.01 -10.46 0.10
CA ALA A 87 -9.10 -11.39 0.77
C ALA A 87 -8.77 -10.95 2.21
N SER A 88 -9.81 -10.71 3.02
CA SER A 88 -9.71 -10.22 4.39
C SER A 88 -10.97 -10.54 5.19
N SER A 89 -10.78 -10.99 6.44
CA SER A 89 -11.83 -11.18 7.44
C SER A 89 -12.27 -9.88 8.13
N LEU A 90 -11.61 -8.75 7.83
CA LEU A 90 -11.87 -7.43 8.44
C LEU A 90 -11.74 -7.39 9.98
N CYS A 91 -11.02 -8.34 10.59
CA CYS A 91 -10.81 -8.42 12.05
C CYS A 91 -9.96 -7.30 12.68
N ALA A 92 -9.58 -6.27 11.92
CA ALA A 92 -8.79 -5.10 12.35
C ALA A 92 -7.37 -5.35 12.92
N ALA A 93 -6.93 -6.59 13.14
CA ALA A 93 -5.61 -6.90 13.72
C ALA A 93 -4.43 -6.21 13.02
N CYS A 94 -4.49 -6.04 11.69
CA CYS A 94 -3.45 -5.35 10.92
C CYS A 94 -3.35 -3.84 11.23
N THR A 95 -4.46 -3.22 11.64
CA THR A 95 -4.52 -1.81 12.04
C THR A 95 -3.93 -1.61 13.42
N ASP A 96 -4.31 -2.47 14.37
CA ASP A 96 -3.80 -2.44 15.74
C ASP A 96 -2.28 -2.65 15.78
N ALA A 97 -1.79 -3.61 14.99
CA ALA A 97 -0.37 -3.94 14.90
C ALA A 97 0.46 -2.90 14.14
N CYS A 98 -0.16 -1.94 13.43
CA CYS A 98 0.58 -1.00 12.60
C CYS A 98 1.32 0.03 13.46
N PRO A 99 2.67 0.11 13.40
CA PRO A 99 3.43 1.06 14.22
C PRO A 99 3.22 2.52 13.78
N VAL A 100 2.83 2.72 12.52
CA VAL A 100 2.54 4.03 11.91
C VAL A 100 1.04 4.29 11.74
N LYS A 101 0.19 3.49 12.42
CA LYS A 101 -1.27 3.73 12.57
C LYS A 101 -2.06 3.85 11.26
N ILE A 102 -1.71 3.05 10.25
CA ILE A 102 -2.48 2.97 9.01
C ILE A 102 -3.76 2.15 9.27
N PRO A 103 -4.96 2.70 9.01
CA PRO A 103 -6.24 2.02 9.25
C PRO A 103 -6.57 1.03 8.12
N LEU A 104 -5.71 0.01 7.92
CA LEU A 104 -5.80 -0.90 6.77
C LEU A 104 -7.16 -1.57 6.62
N HIS A 105 -7.84 -1.96 7.70
CA HIS A 105 -9.14 -2.62 7.60
C HIS A 105 -10.25 -1.68 7.07
N GLU A 106 -10.23 -0.41 7.46
CA GLU A 106 -11.15 0.62 6.94
C GLU A 106 -10.84 0.92 5.48
N LEU A 107 -9.56 0.99 5.09
CA LEU A 107 -9.17 1.20 3.69
C LEU A 107 -9.64 0.04 2.80
N LEU A 108 -9.61 -1.21 3.29
CA LEU A 108 -10.17 -2.35 2.57
C LEU A 108 -11.70 -2.21 2.39
N ILE A 109 -12.42 -1.77 3.41
CA ILE A 109 -13.86 -1.47 3.30
C ILE A 109 -14.09 -0.37 2.27
N LYS A 110 -13.24 0.67 2.26
CA LYS A 110 -13.36 1.77 1.30
C LYS A 110 -13.18 1.30 -0.14
N HIS A 111 -12.24 0.40 -0.40
CA HIS A 111 -12.13 -0.25 -1.72
C HIS A 111 -13.41 -1.00 -2.09
N ARG A 112 -13.99 -1.78 -1.17
CA ARG A 112 -15.25 -2.51 -1.43
C ARG A 112 -16.38 -1.55 -1.80
N GLN A 113 -16.50 -0.40 -1.13
CA GLN A 113 -17.48 0.65 -1.47
C GLN A 113 -17.26 1.18 -2.90
N VAL A 114 -16.03 1.57 -3.24
CA VAL A 114 -15.69 2.08 -4.58
C VAL A 114 -16.01 1.05 -5.67
N ILE A 115 -15.73 -0.23 -5.43
CA ILE A 115 -16.03 -1.32 -6.37
C ILE A 115 -17.55 -1.45 -6.60
N VAL A 116 -18.34 -1.40 -5.54
CA VAL A 116 -19.81 -1.48 -5.64
C VAL A 116 -20.39 -0.27 -6.35
N GLU A 117 -19.94 0.94 -6.00
CA GLU A 117 -20.38 2.20 -6.63
C GLU A 117 -20.12 2.19 -8.14
N LYS A 118 -18.92 1.74 -8.57
CA LYS A 118 -18.59 1.61 -9.99
C LYS A 118 -19.44 0.57 -10.72
N ARG A 119 -19.74 -0.58 -10.07
CA ARG A 119 -20.63 -1.60 -10.65
C ARG A 119 -22.06 -1.07 -10.82
N GLY A 120 -22.57 -0.31 -9.85
CA GLY A 120 -23.91 0.29 -9.91
C GLY A 120 -24.06 1.39 -10.97
N GLN A 121 -22.96 2.03 -11.38
CA GLN A 121 -22.94 3.01 -12.48
C GLN A 121 -22.87 2.39 -13.88
N SER A 122 -22.66 1.07 -13.95
CA SER A 122 -22.54 0.31 -15.21
C SER A 122 -23.82 -0.48 -15.55
N ALA A 123 -24.89 -0.29 -14.77
CA ALA A 123 -26.16 -1.01 -14.85
C ALA A 123 -27.31 -0.09 -15.26
#